data_AF-A0A969PEW7-F1
#
_entry.id   AF-A0A969PEW7-F1
#
_cell.length_a   1.000
_cell.length_b   1.000
_cell.length_c   1.000
_cell.angle_alpha   90.00
_cell.angle_beta   90.00
_cell.angle_gamma   90.00
#
_symmetry.space_group_name_H-M   'P 1'
#
loop_
_entity.id
_entity.type
_entity.pdbx_description
1 polymer ?
#
loop_
_entity_poly.entity_id
_entity_poly.type
_entity_poly.pdbx_seq_one_letter_code
_entity_poly.pdbx_strand_id
1 'polypeptide(L)'
;MENKPLKISMRMATIMGIFLPLSETVRRSNQILDPTRFFNWFDDYILGSVLLIAVYLVKKKINNAIAFLIAAWGFVSGALFLSFLGQFDYYRTNTVDPGIFSTSFVAIAKGLILAYMLIGLYMAIKSNLYKRD
;
A
#
# COMPACT_ATOMS: atom_id res chain seq x y z
N MET A 1 19.02 -16.70 15.25
CA MET A 1 18.79 -15.29 15.60
C MET A 1 17.38 -14.91 15.19
N GLU A 2 16.69 -14.09 15.97
CA GLU A 2 15.33 -13.65 15.64
C GLU A 2 15.34 -12.77 14.37
N ASN A 3 14.52 -13.09 13.37
CA ASN A 3 14.42 -12.31 12.13
C ASN A 3 13.68 -10.98 12.39
N LYS A 4 14.38 -10.02 13.02
CA LYS A 4 13.87 -8.69 13.34
C LYS A 4 13.34 -7.93 12.11
N PRO A 5 14.02 -7.94 10.94
CA PRO A 5 13.52 -7.28 9.73
C PRO A 5 12.15 -7.83 9.29
N LEU A 6 11.92 -9.14 9.41
CA LEU A 6 10.63 -9.74 9.07
C LEU A 6 9.50 -9.21 9.97
N LYS A 7 9.74 -9.13 11.29
CA LYS A 7 8.73 -8.62 12.23
C LYS A 7 8.37 -7.16 11.94
N ILE A 8 9.37 -6.33 11.61
CA ILE A 8 9.15 -4.94 11.22
C ILE A 8 8.31 -4.88 9.94
N SER A 9 8.71 -5.58 8.89
CA SER A 9 7.99 -5.59 7.62
C SER A 9 6.56 -6.10 7.76
N MET A 10 6.33 -7.16 8.55
CA MET A 10 4.97 -7.65 8.85
C MET A 10 4.11 -6.62 9.59
N ARG A 11 4.68 -5.90 10.56
CA ARG A 11 3.95 -4.87 11.30
C ARG A 11 3.57 -3.72 10.37
N MET A 12 4.51 -3.27 9.54
CA MET A 12 4.26 -2.24 8.53
C MET A 12 3.19 -2.68 7.52
N ALA A 13 3.26 -3.93 7.04
CA ALA A 13 2.29 -4.49 6.10
C ALA A 13 0.90 -4.62 6.72
N THR A 14 0.81 -4.95 8.01
CA THR A 14 -0.46 -4.99 8.73
C THR A 14 -1.06 -3.60 8.87
N ILE A 15 -0.24 -2.60 9.25
CA ILE A 15 -0.68 -1.21 9.36
C ILE A 15 -1.18 -0.70 8.01
N MET A 16 -0.39 -0.87 6.94
CA MET A 16 -0.78 -0.41 5.60
C MET A 16 -1.96 -1.19 5.02
N GLY A 17 -2.02 -2.50 5.29
CA GLY A 17 -3.12 -3.36 4.88
C GLY A 17 -4.48 -2.90 5.39
N ILE A 18 -4.50 -2.27 6.57
CA ILE A 18 -5.71 -1.68 7.18
C ILE A 18 -5.85 -0.21 6.78
N PHE A 19 -4.75 0.53 6.76
CA PHE A 19 -4.76 1.98 6.52
C PHE A 19 -5.23 2.33 5.11
N LEU A 20 -4.79 1.61 4.06
CA LEU A 20 -5.19 1.88 2.68
C LEU A 20 -6.72 1.90 2.48
N PRO A 21 -7.45 0.81 2.77
CA PRO A 21 -8.90 0.80 2.56
C PRO A 21 -9.63 1.82 3.43
N LEU A 22 -9.19 2.04 4.68
CA LEU A 22 -9.79 3.05 5.55
C LEU A 22 -9.56 4.47 5.01
N SER A 23 -8.34 4.77 4.54
CA SER A 23 -8.00 6.08 4.01
C SER A 23 -8.82 6.41 2.77
N GLU A 24 -9.05 5.42 1.89
CA GLU A 24 -9.87 5.60 0.69
C GLU A 24 -11.36 5.74 1.04
N THR A 25 -11.84 4.98 2.03
CA THR A 25 -13.20 5.14 2.57
C THR A 25 -13.46 6.56 3.07
N VAL A 26 -12.51 7.12 3.83
CA VAL A 26 -12.62 8.49 4.34
C VAL A 26 -12.51 9.52 3.22
N ARG A 27 -11.57 9.31 2.27
CA ARG A 27 -11.36 10.25 1.15
C ARG A 27 -12.58 10.35 0.24
N ARG A 28 -13.32 9.25 0.07
CA ARG A 28 -14.49 9.18 -0.81
C ARG A 28 -15.80 9.05 -0.06
N SER A 29 -15.84 9.46 1.21
CA SER A 29 -17.06 9.38 2.04
C SER A 29 -18.28 10.04 1.40
N ASN A 30 -18.06 11.10 0.62
CA ASN A 30 -19.10 11.84 -0.11
C ASN A 30 -19.60 11.14 -1.40
N GLN A 31 -18.98 10.04 -1.83
CA GLN A 31 -19.26 9.32 -3.08
C GLN A 31 -19.58 7.82 -2.85
N ILE A 32 -19.74 7.39 -1.60
CA ILE A 32 -19.92 5.96 -1.24
C ILE A 32 -21.16 5.34 -1.91
N LEU A 33 -22.19 6.12 -2.19
CA LEU A 33 -23.45 5.65 -2.79
C LEU A 33 -23.46 5.70 -4.33
N ASP A 34 -22.39 6.15 -4.99
CA ASP A 34 -22.30 6.20 -6.45
C ASP A 34 -21.77 4.86 -7.00
N PRO A 35 -22.63 4.00 -7.60
CA PRO A 35 -22.23 2.68 -8.07
C PRO A 35 -21.29 2.77 -9.29
N THR A 36 -21.35 3.87 -10.05
CA THR A 36 -20.53 4.05 -11.27
C THR A 36 -19.06 4.24 -10.94
N ARG A 37 -18.74 4.65 -9.71
CA ARG A 37 -17.38 4.84 -9.24
C ARG A 37 -16.86 3.64 -8.46
N PHE A 38 -17.70 2.65 -8.15
CA PHE A 38 -17.37 1.48 -7.30
C PHE A 38 -16.03 0.83 -7.63
N PHE A 39 -15.79 0.53 -8.90
CA PHE A 39 -14.55 -0.11 -9.35
C PHE A 39 -13.31 0.80 -9.23
N ASN A 40 -13.49 2.12 -9.22
CA ASN A 40 -12.39 3.10 -9.17
C ASN A 40 -11.86 3.37 -7.75
N TRP A 41 -12.46 2.80 -6.69
CA TRP A 41 -11.95 2.90 -5.31
C TRP A 41 -11.75 1.54 -4.63
N PHE A 42 -12.04 0.45 -5.34
CA PHE A 42 -11.82 -0.90 -4.83
C PHE A 42 -10.35 -1.34 -4.93
N ASP A 43 -9.53 -0.61 -5.68
CA ASP A 43 -8.09 -0.82 -5.80
C ASP A 43 -7.40 -0.81 -4.44
N ASP A 44 -7.64 0.20 -3.59
CA ASP A 44 -7.03 0.29 -2.26
C ASP A 44 -7.42 -0.86 -1.32
N TYR A 45 -8.62 -1.44 -1.50
CA TYR A 45 -9.04 -2.64 -0.78
C TYR A 45 -8.30 -3.89 -1.25
N ILE A 46 -8.06 -4.02 -2.56
CA ILE A 46 -7.26 -5.10 -3.12
C ILE A 46 -5.82 -4.98 -2.61
N LEU A 47 -5.22 -3.78 -2.70
CA LEU A 47 -3.86 -3.52 -2.23
C LEU A 47 -3.72 -3.85 -0.74
N GLY A 48 -4.67 -3.40 0.09
CA GLY A 48 -4.68 -3.71 1.51
C GLY A 48 -4.81 -5.21 1.80
N SER A 49 -5.72 -5.89 1.11
CA SER A 49 -5.94 -7.34 1.24
C SER A 49 -4.71 -8.15 0.84
N VAL A 50 -4.02 -7.79 -0.23
CA VAL A 50 -2.78 -8.45 -0.68
C VAL A 50 -1.70 -8.40 0.40
N LEU A 51 -1.52 -7.25 1.07
CA LEU A 51 -0.58 -7.12 2.19
C LEU A 51 -0.98 -7.99 3.39
N LEU A 52 -2.26 -8.00 3.76
CA LEU A 52 -2.76 -8.81 4.88
C LEU A 52 -2.65 -10.32 4.61
N ILE A 53 -2.94 -10.77 3.39
CA ILE A 53 -2.77 -12.16 2.97
C ILE A 53 -1.30 -12.55 3.06
N ALA A 54 -0.38 -11.72 2.57
CA ALA A 54 1.04 -12.01 2.67
C ALA A 54 1.52 -12.12 4.13
N VAL A 55 1.05 -11.24 5.02
CA VAL A 55 1.31 -11.33 6.47
C VAL A 55 0.76 -12.64 7.05
N TYR A 56 -0.45 -13.03 6.65
CA TYR A 56 -1.07 -14.28 7.08
C TYR A 56 -0.24 -15.50 6.65
N LEU A 57 0.23 -15.54 5.40
CA LEU A 57 1.08 -16.63 4.89
C LEU A 57 2.39 -16.74 5.68
N VAL A 58 3.00 -15.60 6.05
CA VAL A 58 4.20 -15.59 6.90
C VAL A 58 3.89 -16.12 8.30
N LYS A 59 2.77 -15.72 8.92
CA LYS A 59 2.36 -16.23 10.23
C LYS A 59 2.09 -17.74 10.23
N LYS A 60 1.52 -18.25 9.13
CA LYS A 60 1.27 -19.70 8.92
C LYS A 60 2.52 -20.48 8.52
N LYS A 61 3.68 -19.81 8.38
CA LYS A 61 4.96 -20.43 7.98
C LYS A 61 4.86 -21.20 6.67
N ILE A 62 4.06 -20.73 5.73
CA ILE A 62 3.93 -21.34 4.40
C ILE A 62 5.27 -21.23 3.67
N ASN A 63 5.58 -22.23 2.85
CA ASN A 63 6.76 -22.21 2.01
C ASN A 63 6.79 -20.94 1.14
N ASN A 64 7.96 -20.33 1.04
CA ASN A 64 8.19 -19.07 0.29
C ASN A 64 7.36 -17.86 0.76
N ALA A 65 6.77 -17.88 1.96
CA ALA A 65 5.93 -16.77 2.44
C ALA A 65 6.65 -15.40 2.47
N ILE A 66 7.95 -15.35 2.74
CA ILE A 66 8.72 -14.09 2.69
C ILE A 66 8.81 -13.57 1.25
N ALA A 67 8.95 -14.45 0.25
CA ALA A 67 8.94 -14.06 -1.16
C ALA A 67 7.57 -13.49 -1.57
N PHE A 68 6.47 -14.08 -1.09
CA PHE A 68 5.13 -13.52 -1.28
C PHE A 68 4.96 -12.15 -0.61
N LEU A 69 5.55 -11.94 0.57
CA LEU A 69 5.57 -10.62 1.21
C LEU A 69 6.36 -9.58 0.40
N ILE A 70 7.51 -9.96 -0.16
CA ILE A 70 8.27 -9.09 -1.07
C ILE A 70 7.44 -8.75 -2.31
N ALA A 71 6.80 -9.74 -2.92
CA ALA A 71 5.95 -9.53 -4.09
C ALA A 71 4.76 -8.62 -3.78
N ALA A 72 4.09 -8.82 -2.64
CA ALA A 72 2.99 -7.97 -2.18
C ALA A 72 3.44 -6.51 -2.00
N TRP A 73 4.59 -6.28 -1.35
CA TRP A 73 5.15 -4.94 -1.21
C TRP A 73 5.52 -4.31 -2.54
N GLY A 74 6.11 -5.08 -3.46
CA GLY A 74 6.46 -4.60 -4.81
C GLY A 74 5.23 -4.21 -5.61
N PHE A 75 4.19 -5.05 -5.58
CA PHE A 75 2.91 -4.79 -6.24
C PHE A 75 2.25 -3.51 -5.71
N VAL A 76 2.12 -3.38 -4.39
CA VAL A 76 1.45 -2.23 -3.77
C VAL A 76 2.26 -0.94 -3.96
N SER A 77 3.59 -1.00 -3.85
CA SER A 77 4.45 0.16 -4.11
C SER A 77 4.38 0.61 -5.57
N GLY A 78 4.33 -0.33 -6.52
CA GLY A 78 4.18 -0.02 -7.94
C GLY A 78 2.83 0.63 -8.26
N ALA A 79 1.74 0.09 -7.71
CA ALA A 79 0.40 0.68 -7.86
C ALA A 79 0.33 2.10 -7.29
N LEU A 80 0.88 2.31 -6.08
CA LEU A 80 0.90 3.63 -5.46
C LEU A 80 1.80 4.61 -6.22
N PHE A 81 2.92 4.15 -6.77
CA PHE A 81 3.80 4.98 -7.60
C PHE A 81 3.05 5.55 -8.82
N LEU A 82 2.29 4.71 -9.52
CA LEU A 82 1.43 5.17 -10.62
C LEU A 82 0.36 6.17 -10.14
N SER A 83 -0.27 5.89 -8.99
CA SER A 83 -1.26 6.78 -8.37
C SER A 83 -0.67 8.12 -7.90
N PHE A 84 0.61 8.14 -7.53
CA PHE A 84 1.36 9.34 -7.18
C PHE A 84 1.71 10.16 -8.43
N LEU A 85 2.15 9.50 -9.52
CA LEU A 85 2.39 10.17 -10.81
C LEU A 85 1.13 10.83 -11.36
N GLY A 86 -0.04 10.18 -11.23
CA GLY A 86 -1.32 10.74 -11.64
C GLY A 86 -1.69 12.06 -10.94
N GLN A 87 -1.11 12.34 -9.76
CA GLN A 87 -1.33 13.64 -9.09
C GLN A 87 -0.65 14.80 -9.83
N PHE A 88 0.51 14.55 -10.47
CA PHE A 88 1.16 15.56 -11.30
C PHE A 88 0.36 15.88 -12.55
N ASP A 89 -0.37 14.91 -13.09
CA ASP A 89 -1.30 15.16 -14.20
C ASP A 89 -2.47 16.06 -13.77
N TYR A 90 -3.00 15.90 -12.56
CA TYR A 90 -4.03 16.83 -12.04
C TYR A 90 -3.50 18.26 -11.90
N TYR A 91 -2.25 18.42 -11.45
CA TYR A 91 -1.59 19.74 -11.44
C TYR A 91 -1.39 20.31 -12.83
N ARG A 92 -0.94 19.48 -13.78
CA ARG A 92 -0.71 19.90 -15.17
C ARG A 92 -1.99 20.36 -15.86
N THR A 93 -3.13 19.76 -15.52
CA THR A 93 -4.42 19.99 -16.19
C THR A 93 -5.36 20.93 -15.42
N ASN A 94 -4.97 21.42 -14.24
CA ASN A 94 -5.80 22.23 -13.34
C ASN A 94 -7.16 21.60 -12.96
N THR A 95 -7.31 20.29 -13.14
CA THR A 95 -8.49 19.57 -12.63
C THR A 95 -8.39 19.36 -11.12
N VAL A 96 -9.48 19.65 -10.42
CA VAL A 96 -9.60 19.45 -8.97
C VAL A 96 -9.67 17.95 -8.67
N ASP A 97 -8.90 17.47 -7.67
CA ASP A 97 -9.01 16.08 -7.21
C ASP A 97 -10.46 15.81 -6.75
N PRO A 98 -11.08 14.69 -7.15
CA PRO A 98 -12.48 14.39 -6.82
C PRO A 98 -12.76 14.14 -5.33
N GLY A 99 -11.76 14.24 -4.45
CA GLY A 99 -11.88 14.10 -3.00
C GLY A 99 -12.15 15.41 -2.24
N ILE A 100 -12.18 15.30 -0.91
CA ILE A 100 -12.47 16.40 0.05
C ILE A 100 -11.21 17.23 0.36
N PHE A 101 -10.03 16.74 -0.03
CA PHE A 101 -8.74 17.34 0.28
C PHE A 101 -8.13 18.00 -0.97
N SER A 102 -7.28 19.01 -0.76
CA SER A 102 -6.57 19.66 -1.86
C SER A 102 -5.60 18.70 -2.54
N THR A 103 -5.45 18.84 -3.86
CA THR A 103 -4.51 18.04 -4.68
C THR A 103 -3.08 18.06 -4.09
N SER A 104 -2.65 19.20 -3.52
CA SER A 104 -1.36 19.33 -2.84
C SER A 104 -1.21 18.48 -1.60
N PHE A 105 -2.24 18.44 -0.77
CA PHE A 105 -2.22 17.60 0.42
C PHE A 105 -2.18 16.12 0.04
N VAL A 106 -2.98 15.70 -0.94
CA VAL A 106 -3.03 14.32 -1.42
C VAL A 106 -1.69 13.88 -2.03
N ALA A 107 -1.04 14.73 -2.82
CA ALA A 107 0.27 14.46 -3.39
C ALA A 107 1.33 14.22 -2.29
N ILE A 108 1.43 15.13 -1.31
CA ILE A 108 2.38 14.98 -0.19
C ILE A 108 2.10 13.70 0.59
N ALA A 109 0.84 13.43 0.92
CA ALA A 109 0.45 12.22 1.66
C ALA A 109 0.85 10.95 0.88
N LYS A 110 0.53 10.87 -0.42
CA LYS A 110 0.92 9.75 -1.28
C LYS A 110 2.44 9.57 -1.35
N GLY A 111 3.20 10.66 -1.43
CA GLY A 111 4.67 10.61 -1.41
C GLY A 111 5.22 10.01 -0.11
N LEU A 112 4.69 10.42 1.05
CA LEU A 112 5.08 9.87 2.35
C LEU A 112 4.70 8.39 2.48
N ILE A 113 3.50 8.01 2.02
CA ILE A 113 3.05 6.62 2.04
C ILE A 113 3.94 5.77 1.14
N LEU A 114 4.30 6.26 -0.06
CA LEU A 114 5.20 5.55 -0.96
C LEU A 114 6.57 5.30 -0.31
N ALA A 115 7.15 6.31 0.34
CA ALA A 115 8.41 6.14 1.07
C ALA A 115 8.28 5.07 2.17
N TYR A 116 7.17 5.07 2.92
CA TYR A 116 6.88 4.04 3.92
C TYR A 116 6.80 2.63 3.31
N MET A 117 6.13 2.48 2.17
CA MET A 117 6.01 1.20 1.45
C MET A 117 7.37 0.69 0.96
N LEU A 118 8.22 1.57 0.44
CA LEU A 118 9.57 1.22 -0.01
C LEU A 118 10.46 0.76 1.16
N ILE A 119 10.33 1.37 2.34
CA ILE A 119 11.00 0.89 3.55
C ILE A 119 10.47 -0.50 3.94
N GLY A 120 9.16 -0.73 3.87
CA GLY A 120 8.54 -2.02 4.13
C GLY A 120 9.04 -3.13 3.19
N LEU A 121 9.18 -2.81 1.90
CA LEU A 121 9.75 -3.66 0.86
C LEU A 121 11.22 -3.99 1.17
N TYR A 122 12.03 -2.97 1.45
CA TYR A 122 13.44 -3.15 1.80
C TYR A 122 13.62 -4.08 3.00
N MET A 123 12.82 -3.92 4.05
CA MET A 123 12.85 -4.79 5.22
C MET A 123 12.44 -6.23 4.88
N ALA A 124 11.47 -6.43 3.99
CA ALA A 124 11.08 -7.76 3.51
C ALA A 124 12.22 -8.44 2.74
N ILE A 125 12.87 -7.71 1.82
CA ILE A 125 14.03 -8.21 1.06
C ILE A 125 15.17 -8.60 2.01
N LYS A 126 15.53 -7.70 2.93
CA LYS A 126 16.56 -7.95 3.94
C LYS A 126 16.23 -9.20 4.76
N SER A 127 14.97 -9.38 5.16
CA SER A 127 14.54 -10.55 5.93
C SER A 127 14.69 -11.88 5.19
N ASN A 128 14.58 -11.87 3.86
CA ASN A 128 14.72 -13.06 3.03
C ASN A 128 16.19 -13.47 2.84
N LEU A 129 17.10 -12.49 2.83
CA LEU A 129 18.55 -12.74 2.82
C LEU A 129 18.99 -13.45 4.10
N TYR A 130 18.53 -12.99 5.27
CA TYR A 130 18.75 -13.64 6.58
C TYR A 130 18.23 -15.08 6.68
N LYS A 131 17.34 -15.52 5.78
CA LYS A 131 16.87 -16.92 5.76
C LYS A 131 17.84 -17.84 5.01
N ARG A 132 18.68 -17.28 4.13
CA ARG A 132 19.62 -18.02 3.29
C ARG A 132 20.99 -18.19 3.95
N ASP A 133 21.31 -17.37 4.93
CA ASP A 133 22.48 -17.47 5.82
C ASP A 133 22.18 -18.35 7.04
#